data_AF-A0A369PSS1-F1
#
_entry.id   AF-A0A369PSS1-F1
#
_cell.length_a   1.000
_cell.length_b   1.000
_cell.length_c   1.000
_cell.angle_alpha   90.00
_cell.angle_beta   90.00
_cell.angle_gamma   90.00
#
_symmetry.space_group_name_H-M   'P 1'
#
loop_
_entity.id
_entity.type
_entity.pdbx_description
1 polymer ?
#
loop_
_entity_poly.entity_id
_entity_poly.type
_entity_poly.pdbx_seq_one_letter_code
_entity_poly.pdbx_strand_id
1 'polypeptide(L)'
;MNEQIKSLADEIREKLRANEPPEPEKNVKQSLEPDPGIQLPAAQVSDCSASTSTDQETLMPAAKKYTEGQVNKFFEQLEAFNYSGEQKSMIRVDAGTMKLLRRLKLVRGVEMNKVIVFALHRLLSKHSWLQTYIQDSLKNPDL
;
A
#
# COMPACT_ATOMS: atom_id res chain seq x y z
N MET A 1 -48.28 -19.30 -19.32
CA MET A 1 -47.54 -18.10 -19.75
C MET A 1 -46.09 -18.33 -19.37
N ASN A 2 -45.15 -18.19 -20.29
CA ASN A 2 -43.75 -18.54 -20.04
C ASN A 2 -42.93 -17.26 -19.96
N GLU A 3 -42.71 -16.77 -18.74
CA GLU A 3 -41.93 -15.56 -18.52
C GLU A 3 -40.46 -15.83 -18.81
N GLN A 4 -39.93 -15.19 -19.86
CA GLN A 4 -38.54 -15.29 -20.23
C GLN A 4 -37.69 -14.46 -19.26
N ILE A 5 -37.17 -15.12 -18.21
CA ILE A 5 -36.15 -14.54 -17.33
C ILE A 5 -34.84 -14.41 -18.14
N LYS A 6 -34.74 -13.34 -18.93
CA LYS A 6 -33.53 -13.00 -19.68
C LYS A 6 -32.42 -12.68 -18.68
N SER A 7 -31.29 -13.36 -18.79
CA SER A 7 -30.18 -13.17 -17.86
C SER A 7 -29.52 -11.81 -18.08
N LEU A 8 -29.23 -11.11 -16.99
CA LEU A 8 -28.47 -9.85 -16.99
C LEU A 8 -27.11 -10.00 -17.71
N ALA A 9 -26.53 -11.21 -17.71
CA ALA A 9 -25.30 -11.52 -18.41
C ALA A 9 -25.41 -11.43 -19.95
N ASP A 10 -26.59 -11.68 -20.52
CA ASP A 10 -26.79 -11.64 -21.97
C ASP A 10 -27.05 -10.20 -22.46
N GLU A 11 -27.71 -9.36 -21.65
CA GLU A 11 -27.83 -7.92 -21.91
C GLU A 11 -26.45 -7.23 -21.95
N ILE A 12 -25.52 -7.63 -21.08
CA ILE A 12 -24.14 -7.13 -21.07
C ILE A 12 -23.40 -7.54 -22.36
N ARG A 13 -23.58 -8.77 -22.85
CA ARG A 13 -22.98 -9.24 -24.11
C ARG A 13 -23.52 -8.48 -25.32
N GLU A 14 -24.82 -8.19 -25.34
CA GLU A 14 -25.46 -7.44 -26.42
C GLU A 14 -25.00 -5.97 -26.44
N LYS A 15 -24.89 -5.34 -25.26
CA LYS A 15 -24.34 -3.97 -25.10
C LYS A 15 -22.87 -3.85 -25.50
N LEU A 16 -22.06 -4.89 -25.31
CA LEU A 16 -20.67 -4.92 -25.79
C LEU A 16 -20.60 -5.03 -27.31
N ARG A 17 -21.44 -5.88 -27.93
CA ARG A 17 -21.51 -6.04 -29.40
C ARG A 17 -21.97 -4.76 -30.11
N ALA A 18 -22.81 -3.95 -29.48
CA ALA A 18 -23.41 -2.77 -30.09
C ALA A 18 -22.47 -1.53 -30.19
N ASN A 19 -21.23 -1.62 -29.70
CA ASN A 19 -20.35 -0.45 -29.49
C ASN A 19 -19.03 -0.50 -30.31
N GLU A 20 -18.94 -1.39 -31.29
CA GLU A 20 -17.78 -1.55 -32.17
C GLU A 20 -18.08 -0.92 -33.56
N PRO A 21 -17.31 0.09 -34.02
CA PRO A 21 -17.51 0.69 -35.34
C PRO A 21 -17.06 -0.26 -36.48
N PRO A 22 -17.63 -0.14 -37.69
CA PRO A 22 -17.46 -1.15 -38.73
C PRO A 22 -16.08 -1.13 -39.41
N GLU A 23 -15.38 -2.27 -39.35
CA GLU A 23 -14.21 -2.61 -40.19
C GLU A 23 -14.62 -2.81 -41.67
N PRO A 24 -13.91 -2.21 -42.66
CA PRO A 24 -14.23 -2.35 -44.07
C PRO A 24 -13.63 -3.62 -44.71
N GLU A 25 -14.52 -4.59 -44.96
CA GLU A 25 -14.54 -5.58 -46.06
C GLU A 25 -13.29 -6.42 -46.46
N LYS A 26 -13.53 -7.73 -46.57
CA LYS A 26 -12.58 -8.80 -46.91
C LYS A 26 -12.16 -8.78 -48.38
N ASN A 27 -10.93 -9.23 -48.72
CA ASN A 27 -10.75 -10.12 -49.89
C ASN A 27 -9.47 -10.99 -49.94
N VAL A 28 -9.54 -12.06 -50.73
CA VAL A 28 -8.48 -12.92 -51.34
C VAL A 28 -7.47 -13.70 -50.44
N LYS A 29 -7.83 -14.98 -50.19
CA LYS A 29 -7.10 -16.26 -50.46
C LYS A 29 -5.57 -16.43 -50.25
N GLN A 30 -5.21 -17.72 -50.01
CA GLN A 30 -3.93 -18.42 -50.34
C GLN A 30 -2.80 -18.23 -49.29
N SER A 31 -2.43 -19.20 -48.43
CA SER A 31 -1.98 -20.61 -48.58
C SER A 31 -0.44 -20.73 -48.69
N LEU A 32 0.12 -21.73 -47.97
CA LEU A 32 1.54 -22.20 -47.89
C LEU A 32 2.41 -21.58 -46.78
N GLU A 33 3.10 -22.46 -46.05
CA GLU A 33 4.39 -22.24 -45.35
C GLU A 33 5.56 -22.59 -46.32
N PRO A 34 6.89 -22.47 -46.02
CA PRO A 34 7.56 -22.14 -44.73
C PRO A 34 8.83 -21.22 -44.78
N ASP A 35 9.30 -20.80 -43.59
CA ASP A 35 10.71 -20.43 -43.22
C ASP A 35 11.50 -19.39 -44.09
N PRO A 36 12.82 -19.10 -43.88
CA PRO A 36 13.50 -18.69 -42.64
C PRO A 36 14.33 -17.38 -42.75
N GLY A 37 14.34 -16.54 -41.70
CA GLY A 37 15.47 -15.68 -41.25
C GLY A 37 16.03 -14.51 -42.11
N ILE A 38 16.65 -13.52 -41.44
CA ILE A 38 17.83 -12.65 -41.82
C ILE A 38 17.98 -11.50 -40.79
N GLN A 39 19.15 -10.83 -40.73
CA GLN A 39 19.59 -9.91 -39.66
C GLN A 39 19.92 -8.47 -40.13
N LEU A 40 19.79 -7.50 -39.20
CA LEU A 40 20.49 -6.19 -39.00
C LEU A 40 20.85 -5.27 -40.20
N PRO A 41 20.71 -3.94 -40.02
CA PRO A 41 21.81 -3.06 -39.52
C PRO A 41 21.35 -2.06 -38.41
N ALA A 42 22.13 -1.40 -37.54
CA ALA A 42 23.43 -0.68 -37.61
C ALA A 42 23.37 0.64 -38.42
N ALA A 43 23.88 1.83 -38.03
CA ALA A 43 24.42 2.42 -36.77
C ALA A 43 24.31 3.99 -36.91
N GLN A 44 24.96 4.97 -36.22
CA GLN A 44 26.17 5.12 -35.37
C GLN A 44 26.09 6.39 -34.44
N VAL A 45 26.96 6.45 -33.41
CA VAL A 45 27.65 7.57 -32.67
C VAL A 45 27.06 8.97 -32.41
N SER A 46 27.35 9.53 -31.21
CA SER A 46 27.83 10.91 -30.94
C SER A 46 28.17 11.11 -29.43
N ASP A 47 28.94 12.16 -29.10
CA ASP A 47 29.62 12.36 -27.80
C ASP A 47 29.41 13.82 -27.26
N CYS A 48 29.94 14.34 -26.12
CA CYS A 48 30.97 13.87 -25.18
C CYS A 48 30.90 14.58 -23.79
N SER A 49 31.71 14.10 -22.82
CA SER A 49 32.36 14.82 -21.68
C SER A 49 31.58 15.73 -20.68
N ALA A 50 31.52 15.26 -19.42
CA ALA A 50 31.74 15.99 -18.14
C ALA A 50 30.86 17.23 -17.76
N SER A 51 30.65 17.63 -16.49
CA SER A 51 31.27 17.27 -15.19
C SER A 51 30.25 17.38 -14.02
N THR A 52 30.64 16.86 -12.83
CA THR A 52 30.21 17.28 -11.47
C THR A 52 28.71 17.47 -11.15
N SER A 53 28.18 16.55 -10.34
CA SER A 53 27.12 16.82 -9.34
C SER A 53 27.57 16.30 -7.99
N THR A 54 27.81 17.19 -7.03
CA THR A 54 28.41 16.90 -5.72
C THR A 54 27.61 15.90 -4.89
N ASP A 55 28.32 15.02 -4.17
CA ASP A 55 27.73 14.08 -3.22
C ASP A 55 26.91 14.78 -2.13
N GLN A 56 25.65 14.36 -1.98
CA GLN A 56 24.96 14.42 -0.71
C GLN A 56 24.46 13.03 -0.34
N GLU A 57 25.32 12.29 0.36
CA GLU A 57 24.91 11.13 1.14
C GLU A 57 23.86 11.55 2.19
N THR A 58 22.59 11.53 1.80
CA THR A 58 21.50 11.47 2.76
C THR A 58 21.55 10.09 3.39
N LEU A 59 22.30 9.98 4.48
CA LEU A 59 22.53 8.76 5.26
C LEU A 59 21.19 8.16 5.71
N MET A 60 20.62 7.30 4.88
CA MET A 60 19.45 6.51 5.24
C MET A 60 19.85 5.59 6.40
N PRO A 61 19.23 5.70 7.58
CA PRO A 61 19.60 4.86 8.72
C PRO A 61 19.37 3.39 8.36
N ALA A 62 20.46 2.62 8.33
CA ALA A 62 20.49 1.29 7.74
C ALA A 62 19.31 0.43 8.20
N ALA A 63 18.52 -0.05 7.23
CA ALA A 63 17.26 -0.74 7.49
C ALA A 63 17.50 -2.02 8.29
N LYS A 64 17.27 -1.96 9.60
CA LYS A 64 17.42 -3.10 10.52
C LYS A 64 16.48 -4.22 10.05
N LYS A 65 17.06 -5.29 9.51
CA LYS A 65 16.32 -6.51 9.16
C LYS A 65 15.64 -7.03 10.42
N TYR A 66 14.31 -7.11 10.40
CA TYR A 66 13.53 -7.65 11.50
C TYR A 66 13.71 -9.17 11.56
N THR A 67 13.73 -9.73 12.77
CA THR A 67 13.64 -11.19 12.94
C THR A 67 12.17 -11.60 12.98
N GLU A 68 11.79 -12.71 12.36
CA GLU A 68 10.40 -13.19 12.37
C GLU A 68 9.83 -13.33 13.79
N GLY A 69 10.61 -13.90 14.73
CA GLY A 69 10.22 -13.98 16.14
C GLY A 69 10.01 -12.63 16.85
N GLN A 70 10.60 -11.53 16.36
CA GLN A 70 10.28 -10.17 16.86
C GLN A 70 8.93 -9.69 16.31
N VAL A 71 8.63 -10.02 15.05
CA VAL A 71 7.37 -9.67 14.38
C VAL A 71 6.21 -10.43 15.02
N ASN A 72 6.35 -11.75 15.18
CA ASN A 72 5.30 -12.59 15.77
C ASN A 72 5.03 -12.19 17.23
N LYS A 73 6.09 -12.02 18.05
CA LYS A 73 5.96 -11.51 19.44
C LYS A 73 5.35 -10.11 19.54
N PHE A 74 5.52 -9.26 18.52
CA PHE A 74 4.83 -7.96 18.45
C PHE A 74 3.33 -8.13 18.15
N PHE A 75 2.97 -8.99 17.20
CA PHE A 75 1.58 -9.24 16.84
C PHE A 75 0.81 -10.00 17.93
N GLU A 76 1.39 -11.02 18.57
CA GLU A 76 0.84 -11.69 19.75
C GLU A 76 0.44 -10.67 20.84
N GLN A 77 1.34 -9.73 21.16
CA GLN A 77 1.10 -8.69 22.16
C GLN A 77 0.04 -7.66 21.74
N LEU A 78 -0.08 -7.39 20.44
CA LEU A 78 -1.05 -6.46 19.85
C LEU A 78 -2.44 -7.12 19.69
N GLU A 79 -2.49 -8.44 19.51
CA GLU A 79 -3.71 -9.24 19.45
C GLU A 79 -4.28 -9.43 20.86
N ALA A 80 -3.46 -9.85 21.83
CA ALA A 80 -3.81 -9.99 23.24
C ALA A 80 -4.16 -8.68 23.97
N PHE A 81 -3.81 -7.52 23.39
CA PHE A 81 -4.24 -6.22 23.92
C PHE A 81 -5.75 -6.05 23.76
N ASN A 82 -6.48 -5.84 24.86
CA ASN A 82 -7.92 -5.53 24.80
C ASN A 82 -8.13 -4.02 24.57
N TYR A 83 -9.01 -3.70 23.61
CA TYR A 83 -9.36 -2.32 23.24
C TYR A 83 -10.88 -2.18 23.28
N SER A 84 -11.38 -1.40 24.24
CA SER A 84 -12.82 -1.17 24.46
C SER A 84 -13.39 0.02 23.69
N GLY A 85 -12.56 1.01 23.35
CA GLY A 85 -12.95 2.17 22.52
C GLY A 85 -13.90 3.18 23.19
N GLU A 86 -14.09 3.10 24.52
CA GLU A 86 -15.08 3.89 25.28
C GLU A 86 -14.97 5.41 25.09
N GLN A 87 -13.76 5.95 25.03
CA GLN A 87 -13.51 7.39 24.93
C GLN A 87 -13.04 7.78 23.53
N LYS A 88 -13.80 8.69 22.89
CA LYS A 88 -13.48 9.23 21.57
C LYS A 88 -12.44 10.36 21.68
N SER A 89 -11.23 10.11 21.17
CA SER A 89 -10.18 11.14 21.01
C SER A 89 -10.01 11.53 19.53
N MET A 90 -9.70 12.81 19.27
CA MET A 90 -9.39 13.32 17.93
C MET A 90 -7.88 13.56 17.78
N ILE A 91 -7.16 12.54 17.33
CA ILE A 91 -5.70 12.59 17.13
C ILE A 91 -5.40 12.97 15.68
N ARG A 92 -4.58 14.00 15.47
CA ARG A 92 -3.99 14.33 14.15
C ARG A 92 -2.74 13.48 13.94
N VAL A 93 -2.64 12.82 12.80
CA VAL A 93 -1.54 11.91 12.45
C VAL A 93 -1.02 12.28 11.06
N ASP A 94 0.30 12.20 10.85
CA ASP A 94 0.93 12.57 9.58
C ASP A 94 0.57 11.62 8.42
N ALA A 95 0.77 12.10 7.19
CA ALA A 95 0.41 11.36 5.99
C ALA A 95 1.25 10.07 5.76
N GLY A 96 2.47 9.98 6.30
CA GLY A 96 3.32 8.80 6.23
C GLY A 96 2.84 7.69 7.17
N THR A 97 2.65 8.02 8.45
CA THR A 97 2.08 7.12 9.47
C THR A 97 0.67 6.69 9.09
N MET A 98 -0.18 7.58 8.55
CA MET A 98 -1.50 7.20 8.04
C MET A 98 -1.46 6.29 6.80
N LYS A 99 -0.40 6.32 5.97
CA LYS A 99 -0.20 5.32 4.91
C LYS A 99 0.27 3.98 5.50
N LEU A 100 1.10 3.99 6.55
CA LEU A 100 1.56 2.78 7.23
C LEU A 100 0.43 2.06 7.99
N LEU A 101 -0.37 2.79 8.78
CA LEU A 101 -1.51 2.24 9.53
C LEU A 101 -2.56 1.62 8.61
N ARG A 102 -2.88 2.26 7.47
CA ARG A 102 -3.79 1.67 6.47
C ARG A 102 -3.25 0.37 5.88
N ARG A 103 -1.96 0.31 5.51
CA ARG A 103 -1.32 -0.92 5.01
C ARG A 103 -1.32 -2.03 6.07
N LEU A 104 -1.04 -1.69 7.33
CA LEU A 104 -1.09 -2.63 8.44
C LEU A 104 -2.49 -3.24 8.62
N LYS A 105 -3.55 -2.41 8.56
CA LYS A 105 -4.93 -2.88 8.58
C LYS A 105 -5.28 -3.78 7.39
N LEU A 106 -4.79 -3.47 6.18
CA LEU A 106 -5.05 -4.28 4.98
C LEU A 106 -4.33 -5.63 5.00
N VAL A 107 -3.08 -5.69 5.49
CA VAL A 107 -2.23 -6.91 5.41
C VAL A 107 -2.44 -7.86 6.61
N ARG A 108 -2.84 -7.34 7.78
CA ARG A 108 -3.02 -8.15 9.01
C ARG A 108 -4.40 -8.02 9.66
N GLY A 109 -5.35 -7.31 9.04
CA GLY A 109 -6.70 -7.07 9.58
C GLY A 109 -6.77 -6.13 10.79
N VAL A 110 -5.65 -5.79 11.43
CA VAL A 110 -5.61 -5.06 12.70
C VAL A 110 -6.19 -3.65 12.58
N GLU A 111 -7.09 -3.29 13.49
CA GLU A 111 -7.70 -1.97 13.51
C GLU A 111 -6.68 -0.86 13.82
N MET A 112 -6.69 0.22 13.04
CA MET A 112 -5.77 1.36 13.20
C MET A 112 -5.86 1.99 14.60
N ASN A 113 -7.08 2.11 15.17
CA ASN A 113 -7.27 2.66 16.51
C ASN A 113 -6.62 1.79 17.59
N LYS A 114 -6.80 0.46 17.50
CA LYS A 114 -6.14 -0.52 18.38
C LYS A 114 -4.62 -0.36 18.35
N VAL A 115 -4.02 -0.18 17.17
CA VAL A 115 -2.56 0.04 17.03
C VAL A 115 -2.12 1.35 17.70
N ILE A 116 -2.87 2.45 17.51
CA ILE A 116 -2.56 3.76 18.12
C ILE A 116 -2.60 3.67 19.65
N VAL A 117 -3.67 3.09 20.22
CA VAL A 117 -3.82 2.97 21.67
C VAL A 117 -2.80 1.99 22.26
N PHE A 118 -2.50 0.87 21.59
CA PHE A 118 -1.44 -0.05 22.00
C PHE A 118 -0.06 0.62 22.00
N ALA A 119 0.25 1.43 20.99
CA ALA A 119 1.52 2.17 20.93
C ALA A 119 1.63 3.21 22.06
N LEU A 120 0.56 3.95 22.34
CA LEU A 120 0.51 4.91 23.45
C LEU A 120 0.63 4.21 24.81
N HIS A 121 -0.12 3.13 25.04
CA HIS A 121 -0.03 2.33 26.25
C HIS A 121 1.41 1.82 26.45
N ARG A 122 2.02 1.24 25.40
CA ARG A 122 3.38 0.71 25.45
C ARG A 122 4.46 1.79 25.63
N LEU A 123 4.21 3.03 25.21
CA LEU A 123 5.08 4.17 25.50
C LEU A 123 4.98 4.54 26.99
N LEU A 124 3.78 4.70 27.52
CA LEU A 124 3.54 5.05 28.94
C LEU A 124 4.03 3.95 29.89
N SER A 125 3.81 2.66 29.60
CA SER A 125 4.32 1.54 30.41
C SER A 125 5.85 1.45 30.46
N LYS A 126 6.57 2.03 29.48
CA LYS A 126 8.04 2.13 29.51
C LYS A 126 8.55 3.33 30.28
N HIS A 127 7.69 4.32 30.52
CA HIS A 127 8.04 5.64 31.03
C HIS A 127 7.07 6.00 32.16
N SER A 128 7.04 5.19 33.22
CA SER A 128 6.22 5.44 34.41
C SER A 128 6.46 6.82 35.03
N TRP A 129 7.70 7.34 34.96
CA TRP A 129 8.04 8.71 35.35
C TRP A 129 7.17 9.77 34.65
N LEU A 130 6.77 9.54 33.40
CA LEU A 130 5.92 10.47 32.64
C LEU A 130 4.47 10.43 33.14
N GLN A 131 4.00 9.28 33.62
CA GLN A 131 2.69 9.16 34.28
C GLN A 131 2.68 9.92 35.62
N THR A 132 3.74 9.77 36.42
CA THR A 132 3.92 10.54 37.67
C THR A 132 3.98 12.04 37.38
N TYR A 133 4.83 12.47 36.44
CA TYR A 133 4.97 13.87 36.05
C TYR A 133 3.63 14.49 35.62
N ILE A 134 2.88 13.83 34.73
CA ILE A 134 1.56 14.31 34.29
C ILE A 134 0.59 14.43 35.48
N GLN A 135 0.60 13.48 36.42
CA GLN A 135 -0.24 13.55 37.62
C GLN A 135 0.16 14.66 38.58
N ASP A 136 1.45 15.02 38.65
CA ASP A 136 1.94 16.04 39.59
C ASP A 136 1.85 17.47 39.02
N SER A 137 2.03 17.67 37.71
CA SER A 137 1.69 18.93 37.02
C SER A 137 0.19 19.25 37.08
N LEU A 138 -0.68 18.23 37.17
CA LEU A 138 -2.12 18.43 37.39
C LEU A 138 -2.48 18.84 38.83
N LYS A 139 -1.56 18.65 39.80
CA LYS A 139 -1.72 19.10 41.20
C LYS A 139 -1.08 20.47 41.42
N ASN A 140 0.02 20.74 40.73
CA ASN A 140 0.80 21.98 40.82
C ASN A 140 0.99 22.55 39.40
N PRO A 141 0.07 23.38 38.90
CA PRO A 141 0.11 23.89 37.52
C PRO A 141 1.15 24.99 37.27
N ASP A 142 1.81 25.48 38.33
CA ASP A 142 2.71 26.63 38.31
C ASP A 142 4.22 26.23 38.24
N LEU A 143 4.53 25.20 37.45
CA LEU A 143 5.85 24.53 37.38
C LEU A 143 6.39 24.41 35.94
#